data_AF-A0A7C8NBU9-F1
#
_entry.id   AF-A0A7C8NBU9-F1
#
_cell.length_a   1.000
_cell.length_b   1.000
_cell.length_c   1.000
_cell.angle_alpha   90.00
_cell.angle_beta   90.00
_cell.angle_gamma   90.00
#
_symmetry.space_group_name_H-M   'P 1'
#
loop_
_entity.id
_entity.type
_entity.pdbx_description
1 polymer ?
#
loop_
_entity_poly.entity_id
_entity_poly.type
_entity_poly.pdbx_seq_one_letter_code
_entity_poly.pdbx_strand_id
1 'polypeptide(L)'
;MSSRRERERGREREEEEEDDLSRYPKYMSITGEPLQLDLDKSFLGKCRHIDEFESLNQLGEGTYGVVRRARDRKITNRTDKHAIVALKQVRIFDEDRNNGIPITALREIFLLRDLKHRNVVRVLDVAVGDELHDVYMVMEYAEQVGP
;
A
#
# COMPACT_ATOMS: atom_id res chain seq x y z
N MET A 1 39.85 5.52 29.56
CA MET A 1 40.72 6.29 28.63
C MET A 1 41.31 5.26 27.68
N SER A 2 40.92 5.08 26.42
CA SER A 2 40.68 6.01 25.32
C SER A 2 39.42 5.52 24.57
N SER A 3 38.29 6.22 24.54
CA SER A 3 38.01 7.37 23.68
C SER A 3 38.41 7.16 22.21
N ARG A 4 37.38 7.13 21.36
CA ARG A 4 37.27 8.04 20.20
C ARG A 4 38.15 7.68 18.99
N ARG A 5 37.76 6.65 18.24
CA ARG A 5 38.05 6.36 16.81
C ARG A 5 37.29 5.07 16.52
N GLU A 6 36.05 5.12 16.04
CA GLU A 6 35.73 4.87 14.63
C GLU A 6 34.31 5.41 14.31
N ARG A 7 34.08 6.68 14.62
CA ARG A 7 32.98 7.44 13.99
C ARG A 7 33.57 8.12 12.78
N GLU A 8 33.40 7.52 11.60
CA GLU A 8 33.41 8.13 10.27
C GLU A 8 33.72 7.03 9.24
N ARG A 9 32.68 6.50 8.60
CA ARG A 9 32.74 5.91 7.25
C ARG A 9 31.30 5.67 6.77
N GLY A 10 30.96 6.25 5.63
CA GLY A 10 29.82 5.87 4.82
C GLY A 10 28.48 6.55 5.12
N ARG A 11 28.40 7.89 5.02
CA ARG A 11 27.17 8.50 4.49
C ARG A 11 27.28 8.46 2.98
N GLU A 12 26.94 7.33 2.40
CA GLU A 12 26.66 7.24 0.97
C GLU A 12 25.44 8.14 0.72
N ARG A 13 25.65 9.17 -0.10
CA ARG A 13 24.56 9.99 -0.59
C ARG A 13 23.84 9.13 -1.61
N GLU A 14 22.62 8.71 -1.30
CA GLU A 14 21.71 8.14 -2.29
C GLU A 14 21.50 9.22 -3.36
N GLU A 15 22.06 9.01 -4.56
CA GLU A 15 21.80 9.84 -5.72
C GLU A 15 20.33 9.59 -6.14
N GLU A 16 19.48 10.60 -6.03
CA GLU A 16 18.09 10.52 -6.49
C GLU A 16 18.08 10.41 -8.02
N GLU A 17 17.93 9.21 -8.57
CA GLU A 17 17.71 9.00 -10.00
C GLU A 17 16.40 9.69 -10.43
N GLU A 18 16.49 10.67 -11.32
CA GLU A 18 15.33 11.33 -11.91
C GLU A 18 14.58 10.37 -12.85
N ASP A 19 13.52 9.76 -12.33
CA ASP A 19 12.71 8.80 -13.08
C ASP A 19 11.95 9.45 -14.25
N ASP A 20 12.10 8.90 -15.47
CA ASP A 20 11.42 9.36 -16.69
C ASP A 20 9.91 9.09 -16.64
N LEU A 21 9.16 10.14 -16.31
CA LEU A 21 7.70 10.11 -16.20
C LEU A 21 6.97 9.72 -17.50
N SER A 22 7.66 9.75 -18.66
CA SER A 22 7.07 9.34 -19.93
C SER A 22 6.76 7.84 -20.02
N ARG A 23 7.37 7.02 -19.14
CA ARG A 23 7.16 5.57 -19.06
C ARG A 23 5.85 5.17 -18.38
N TYR A 24 5.23 6.05 -17.59
CA TYR A 24 3.98 5.71 -16.92
C TYR A 24 2.78 5.85 -17.87
N PRO A 25 1.80 4.95 -17.78
CA PRO A 25 0.61 5.00 -18.62
C PRO A 25 -0.14 6.32 -18.41
N LYS A 26 -0.37 7.05 -19.50
CA LYS A 26 -1.21 8.25 -19.52
C LYS A 26 -2.66 7.82 -19.71
N TYR A 27 -3.53 8.22 -18.79
CA TYR A 27 -4.95 7.94 -18.86
C TYR A 27 -5.69 9.17 -19.41
N MET A 28 -6.66 8.93 -20.31
CA MET A 28 -7.60 9.95 -20.77
C MET A 28 -8.99 9.62 -20.22
N SER A 29 -9.71 10.64 -19.77
CA SER A 29 -11.13 10.51 -19.46
C SER A 29 -11.92 10.23 -20.75
N ILE A 30 -13.14 9.71 -20.61
CA ILE A 30 -14.07 9.57 -21.74
C ILE A 30 -14.46 10.91 -22.37
N THR A 31 -14.23 12.03 -21.67
CA THR A 31 -14.46 13.39 -22.18
C THR A 31 -13.26 13.93 -22.96
N GLY A 32 -12.17 13.15 -23.09
CA GLY A 32 -10.94 13.58 -23.76
C GLY A 32 -9.99 14.39 -22.87
N GLU A 33 -10.30 14.54 -21.58
CA GLU A 33 -9.45 15.27 -20.64
C GLU A 33 -8.36 14.36 -20.08
N PRO A 34 -7.09 14.81 -20.01
CA PRO A 34 -6.02 14.04 -19.39
C PRO A 34 -6.32 13.78 -17.91
N LEU A 35 -6.25 12.52 -17.49
CA LEU A 35 -6.33 12.16 -16.08
C LEU A 35 -4.91 12.19 -15.50
N GLN A 36 -4.58 13.25 -14.76
CA GLN A 36 -3.32 13.33 -14.01
C GLN A 36 -3.43 12.51 -12.73
N LEU A 37 -2.72 11.39 -12.71
CA LEU A 37 -2.51 10.57 -11.52
C LEU A 37 -1.26 11.08 -10.79
N ASP A 38 -1.44 11.58 -9.57
CA ASP A 38 -0.35 12.11 -8.74
C ASP A 38 0.31 10.95 -7.97
N LEU A 39 1.12 10.18 -8.69
CA LEU A 39 1.88 9.05 -8.17
C LEU A 39 2.99 9.56 -7.25
N ASP A 40 2.70 9.69 -5.96
CA ASP A 40 3.71 10.09 -4.98
C ASP A 40 4.85 9.04 -4.92
N LYS A 41 6.07 9.48 -5.17
CA LYS A 41 7.25 8.60 -5.32
C LYS A 41 7.66 7.92 -4.01
N SER A 42 7.22 8.41 -2.85
CA SER A 42 7.57 7.83 -1.55
C SER A 42 6.99 6.43 -1.30
N PHE A 43 6.01 6.04 -2.10
CA PHE A 43 5.27 4.78 -1.98
C PHE A 43 5.76 3.70 -2.95
N LEU A 44 6.24 4.10 -4.13
CA LEU A 44 6.69 3.15 -5.15
C LEU A 44 8.06 2.60 -4.75
N GLY A 45 8.23 1.27 -4.84
CA GLY A 45 9.50 0.60 -4.54
C GLY A 45 9.76 0.30 -3.05
N LYS A 46 8.82 0.64 -2.15
CA LYS A 46 8.90 0.30 -0.72
C LYS A 46 7.57 -0.28 -0.25
N CYS A 47 7.52 -1.60 -0.03
CA CYS A 47 6.38 -2.26 0.60
C CYS A 47 6.73 -2.60 2.05
N ARG A 48 5.75 -2.51 2.95
CA ARG A 48 5.91 -2.91 4.35
C ARG A 48 5.79 -4.42 4.51
N HIS A 49 6.34 -4.98 5.58
CA HIS A 49 6.10 -6.38 5.89
C HIS A 49 4.75 -6.57 6.57
N ILE A 50 4.03 -7.65 6.28
CA ILE A 50 2.72 -7.94 6.86
C ILE A 50 2.75 -8.09 8.39
N ASP A 51 3.87 -8.52 8.97
CA ASP A 51 4.05 -8.66 10.43
C ASP A 51 3.98 -7.33 11.18
N GLU A 52 4.18 -6.21 10.48
CA GLU A 52 3.98 -4.88 11.04
C GLU A 52 2.49 -4.58 11.33
N PHE A 53 1.59 -5.48 10.93
CA PHE A 53 0.17 -5.38 11.15
C PHE A 53 -0.32 -6.57 11.98
N GLU A 54 -0.92 -6.27 13.12
CA GLU A 54 -1.57 -7.29 13.94
C GLU A 54 -2.97 -7.56 13.38
N SER A 55 -3.15 -8.69 12.70
CA SER A 55 -4.48 -9.12 12.24
C SER A 55 -5.42 -9.32 13.42
N LEU A 56 -6.60 -8.72 13.33
CA LEU A 56 -7.70 -8.87 14.29
C LEU A 56 -8.75 -9.81 13.67
N ASN A 57 -10.02 -9.40 13.64
CA ASN A 57 -11.11 -10.19 13.07
C ASN A 57 -11.24 -10.01 11.54
N GLN A 58 -11.82 -11.00 10.88
CA GLN A 58 -12.26 -10.89 9.49
C GLN A 58 -13.47 -9.93 9.40
N LEU A 59 -13.46 -9.06 8.39
CA LEU A 59 -14.54 -8.12 8.08
C LEU A 59 -15.46 -8.66 6.98
N GLY A 60 -14.89 -9.39 6.02
CA GLY A 60 -15.66 -10.01 4.96
C GLY A 60 -14.79 -10.80 3.99
N GLU A 61 -15.45 -11.61 3.17
CA GLU A 61 -14.85 -12.33 2.06
C GLU A 61 -15.73 -12.15 0.83
N GLY A 62 -15.09 -11.93 -0.31
CA GLY A 62 -15.78 -11.86 -1.60
C GLY A 62 -14.91 -12.42 -2.72
N THR A 63 -15.41 -12.29 -3.95
CA THR A 63 -14.72 -12.77 -5.16
C THR A 63 -13.30 -12.20 -5.28
N TYR A 64 -13.10 -10.97 -4.81
CA TYR A 64 -11.84 -10.22 -4.94
C TYR A 64 -10.90 -10.35 -3.74
N GLY A 65 -11.18 -11.25 -2.80
CA GLY A 65 -10.30 -11.57 -1.68
C GLY A 65 -10.96 -11.47 -0.31
N VAL A 66 -10.13 -11.65 0.71
CA VAL A 66 -10.52 -11.61 2.13
C VAL A 66 -10.08 -10.28 2.71
N VAL A 67 -10.97 -9.64 3.47
CA VAL A 67 -10.69 -8.40 4.20
C VAL A 67 -10.66 -8.66 5.68
N ARG A 68 -9.56 -8.30 6.33
CA ARG A 68 -9.38 -8.41 7.79
C ARG A 68 -9.19 -7.03 8.40
N ARG A 69 -9.76 -6.81 9.58
CA ARG A 69 -9.39 -5.68 10.43
C ARG A 69 -8.01 -5.96 10.98
N ALA A 70 -7.15 -4.96 11.06
CA ALA A 70 -5.83 -5.08 11.66
C ALA A 70 -5.45 -3.83 12.43
N ARG A 71 -4.47 -3.97 13.31
CA ARG A 71 -3.83 -2.85 14.01
C ARG A 71 -2.46 -2.60 13.40
N ASP A 72 -2.19 -1.36 13.02
CA ASP A 72 -0.85 -0.95 12.58
C ASP A 72 0.09 -0.82 13.78
N ARG A 73 1.16 -1.62 13.83
CA ARG A 73 2.12 -1.62 14.95
C ARG A 73 3.04 -0.40 14.96
N LYS A 74 3.23 0.29 13.82
CA LYS A 74 4.03 1.53 13.77
C LYS A 74 3.31 2.71 14.44
N ILE A 75 1.98 2.67 14.50
CA ILE A 75 1.16 3.73 15.09
C ILE A 75 1.02 3.50 16.60
N THR A 76 1.81 4.24 17.37
CA THR A 76 1.82 4.15 18.84
C THR A 76 0.64 4.88 19.47
N ASN A 77 0.16 5.96 18.85
CA ASN A 77 -1.00 6.70 19.33
C ASN A 77 -2.30 5.97 18.97
N ARG A 78 -2.99 5.42 19.98
CA ARG A 78 -4.26 4.70 19.79
C ARG A 78 -5.42 5.56 19.30
N THR A 79 -5.34 6.88 19.41
CA THR A 79 -6.38 7.79 18.92
C THR A 79 -6.16 8.21 17.47
N ASP A 80 -5.03 7.82 16.85
CA ASP A 80 -4.82 8.04 15.43
C ASP A 80 -5.84 7.23 14.61
N LYS A 81 -6.47 7.89 13.64
CA LYS A 81 -7.48 7.27 12.78
C LYS A 81 -6.94 6.10 11.94
N HIS A 82 -5.61 5.99 11.77
CA HIS A 82 -4.96 4.89 11.06
C HIS A 82 -4.34 3.85 12.01
N ALA A 83 -4.58 3.93 13.32
CA ALA A 83 -4.16 2.89 14.26
C ALA A 83 -4.86 1.55 13.98
N ILE A 84 -6.07 1.61 13.39
CA ILE A 84 -6.83 0.47 12.88
C ILE A 84 -6.97 0.63 11.37
N VAL A 85 -6.69 -0.44 10.65
CA VAL A 85 -6.73 -0.51 9.18
C VAL A 85 -7.53 -1.71 8.73
N ALA A 86 -7.95 -1.70 7.46
CA ALA A 86 -8.46 -2.87 6.77
C ALA A 86 -7.36 -3.44 5.86
N LEU A 87 -7.06 -4.72 6.00
CA LEU A 87 -6.14 -5.47 5.15
C LEU A 87 -6.95 -6.27 4.15
N LYS A 88 -6.94 -5.87 2.88
CA LYS A 88 -7.51 -6.65 1.78
C LYS A 88 -6.40 -7.51 1.16
N GLN A 89 -6.46 -8.82 1.37
CA GLN A 89 -5.55 -9.76 0.72
C GLN A 89 -5.90 -9.86 -0.75
N VAL A 90 -4.92 -9.62 -1.62
CA VAL A 90 -5.06 -9.78 -3.07
C VAL A 90 -5.17 -11.26 -3.36
N ARG A 91 -6.27 -11.67 -4.00
CA ARG A 91 -6.46 -13.06 -4.41
C ARG A 91 -5.66 -13.32 -5.69
N ILE A 92 -4.73 -14.26 -5.62
CA ILE A 92 -3.97 -14.76 -6.77
C ILE A 92 -4.38 -16.22 -6.95
N PHE A 93 -5.01 -16.53 -8.07
CA PHE A 93 -5.45 -17.89 -8.37
C PHE A 93 -4.25 -18.76 -8.74
N ASP A 94 -4.34 -20.07 -8.48
CA ASP A 94 -3.23 -21.00 -8.71
C ASP A 94 -2.74 -20.99 -10.16
N GLU A 95 -3.67 -20.83 -11.11
CA GLU A 95 -3.39 -20.70 -12.54
C GLU A 95 -2.60 -19.44 -12.90
N ASP A 96 -2.72 -18.37 -12.11
CA ASP A 96 -2.07 -17.07 -12.33
C ASP A 96 -0.82 -16.87 -11.47
N ARG A 97 -0.42 -17.84 -10.63
CA ARG A 97 0.72 -17.70 -9.71
C ARG A 97 2.04 -17.38 -10.42
N ASN A 98 2.19 -17.83 -11.66
CA ASN A 98 3.38 -17.57 -12.48
C ASN A 98 3.32 -16.23 -13.24
N ASN A 99 2.17 -15.55 -13.21
CA ASN A 99 1.89 -14.31 -13.93
C ASN A 99 2.05 -13.08 -13.02
N GLY A 100 2.48 -13.28 -11.78
CA GLY A 100 2.68 -12.22 -10.80
C GLY A 100 1.37 -11.67 -10.26
N ILE A 101 1.37 -10.38 -9.91
CA ILE A 101 0.19 -9.71 -9.35
C ILE A 101 -0.82 -9.41 -10.48
N PRO A 102 -2.11 -9.76 -10.33
CA PRO A 102 -3.14 -9.44 -11.31
C PRO A 102 -3.19 -7.94 -11.63
N ILE A 103 -3.26 -7.60 -12.92
CA ILE A 103 -3.34 -6.20 -13.38
C ILE A 103 -4.55 -5.46 -12.83
N THR A 104 -5.63 -6.18 -12.54
CA THR A 104 -6.84 -5.65 -11.90
C THR A 104 -6.54 -5.16 -10.49
N ALA A 105 -5.77 -5.92 -9.70
CA ALA A 105 -5.35 -5.53 -8.36
C ALA A 105 -4.42 -4.30 -8.41
N LEU A 106 -3.48 -4.25 -9.36
CA LEU A 106 -2.62 -3.09 -9.55
C LEU A 106 -3.44 -1.83 -9.88
N ARG A 107 -4.43 -1.94 -10.78
CA ARG A 107 -5.35 -0.83 -11.10
C ARG A 107 -6.10 -0.34 -9.87
N GLU A 108 -6.60 -1.25 -9.02
CA GLU A 108 -7.27 -0.87 -7.77
C GLU A 108 -6.33 -0.10 -6.83
N ILE A 109 -5.11 -0.59 -6.62
CA ILE A 109 -4.10 0.04 -5.77
C ILE A 109 -3.83 1.47 -6.24
N PHE A 110 -3.51 1.66 -7.52
CA PHE A 110 -3.18 2.97 -8.05
C PHE A 110 -4.35 3.94 -8.02
N LEU A 111 -5.55 3.50 -8.41
CA LEU A 111 -6.72 4.37 -8.43
C LEU A 111 -7.13 4.80 -7.02
N LEU A 112 -7.23 3.86 -6.07
CA LEU A 112 -7.68 4.18 -4.70
C LEU A 112 -6.64 4.96 -3.90
N ARG A 113 -5.37 4.92 -4.30
CA ARG A 113 -4.33 5.75 -3.73
C ARG A 113 -4.52 7.24 -4.09
N ASP A 114 -4.72 7.50 -5.38
CA ASP A 114 -4.75 8.87 -5.91
C ASP A 114 -6.10 9.53 -5.69
N LEU A 115 -7.17 8.75 -5.60
CA LEU A 115 -8.52 9.21 -5.30
C LEU A 115 -8.65 9.64 -3.82
N LYS A 116 -8.27 10.88 -3.55
CA LYS A 116 -8.41 11.53 -2.24
C LYS A 116 -9.75 12.25 -2.14
N HIS A 117 -10.79 11.53 -1.71
CA HIS A 117 -12.12 12.11 -1.52
C HIS A 117 -12.76 11.63 -0.22
N ARG A 118 -13.53 12.50 0.45
CA ARG A 118 -14.16 12.22 1.77
C ARG A 118 -15.13 11.03 1.78
N ASN A 119 -15.59 10.59 0.61
CA ASN A 119 -16.53 9.47 0.45
C ASN A 119 -15.90 8.25 -0.24
N VAL A 120 -14.58 8.24 -0.43
CA VAL A 120 -13.86 7.13 -1.05
C VAL A 120 -12.81 6.65 -0.06
N VAL A 121 -12.84 5.35 0.25
CA VAL A 121 -11.84 4.71 1.11
C VAL A 121 -10.49 4.75 0.40
N ARG A 122 -9.46 5.17 1.12
CA ARG A 122 -8.12 5.28 0.56
C ARG A 122 -7.29 4.03 0.82
N VAL A 123 -6.40 3.73 -0.13
CA VAL A 123 -5.23 2.88 0.12
C VAL A 123 -4.18 3.74 0.82
N LEU A 124 -3.76 3.27 2.00
CA LEU A 124 -2.74 3.90 2.84
C LEU A 124 -1.35 3.36 2.53
N ASP A 125 -1.26 2.04 2.31
CA ASP A 125 0.00 1.35 2.06
C ASP A 125 -0.21 0.02 1.31
N VAL A 126 0.87 -0.65 0.91
CA VAL A 126 0.89 -2.05 0.48
C VAL A 126 1.82 -2.83 1.39
N ALA A 127 1.31 -3.94 1.92
CA ALA A 127 2.08 -4.87 2.73
C ALA A 127 2.30 -6.18 1.96
N VAL A 128 3.49 -6.77 2.15
CA VAL A 128 3.88 -8.05 1.56
C VAL A 128 4.34 -9.01 2.65
N GLY A 129 4.12 -10.30 2.45
CA GLY A 129 4.68 -11.37 3.27
C GLY A 129 5.91 -12.01 2.62
N ASP A 130 6.31 -13.16 3.16
CA ASP A 130 7.45 -13.93 2.68
C ASP A 130 7.17 -14.62 1.33
N GLU A 131 5.90 -14.95 1.05
CA GLU A 131 5.50 -15.61 -0.19
C GLU A 131 5.11 -14.60 -1.28
N LEU A 132 5.39 -14.92 -2.54
CA LEU A 132 5.12 -14.03 -3.69
C LEU A 132 3.65 -13.59 -3.81
N HIS A 133 2.74 -14.38 -3.24
CA HIS A 133 1.30 -14.15 -3.32
C HIS A 133 0.71 -13.56 -2.03
N ASP A 134 1.55 -13.33 -1.01
CA ASP A 134 1.16 -12.63 0.20
C ASP A 134 1.21 -11.12 -0.04
N VAL A 135 0.22 -10.62 -0.77
CA VAL A 135 0.10 -9.19 -1.07
C VAL A 135 -1.19 -8.65 -0.46
N TYR A 136 -1.07 -7.54 0.27
CA TYR A 136 -2.16 -6.93 1.03
C TYR A 136 -2.24 -5.44 0.73
N MET A 137 -3.44 -4.97 0.41
CA MET A 137 -3.74 -3.55 0.43
C MET A 137 -4.06 -3.12 1.85
N VAL A 138 -3.31 -2.15 2.37
CA VAL A 138 -3.57 -1.51 3.65
C VAL A 138 -4.49 -0.32 3.39
N MET A 139 -5.72 -0.39 3.89
CA MET A 139 -6.79 0.56 3.59
C MET A 139 -7.31 1.22 4.86
N GLU A 140 -7.92 2.41 4.71
CA GLU A 140 -8.66 3.02 5.80
C GLU A 140 -9.77 2.07 6.30
N TYR A 141 -9.82 1.87 7.61
CA TYR A 141 -10.91 1.12 8.22
C TYR A 141 -12.14 2.03 8.37
N ALA A 142 -13.28 1.57 7.85
CA ALA A 142 -14.57 2.24 8.00
C ALA A 142 -15.55 1.27 8.65
N GLU A 143 -16.20 1.72 9.72
CA GLU A 143 -17.22 0.97 10.43
C GLU A 143 -18.57 1.66 10.23
N GLN A 144 -19.57 0.89 9.84
CA GLN A 144 -20.94 1.39 9.83
C GLN A 144 -21.44 1.44 11.27
N VAL A 145 -21.41 2.63 11.86
CA VAL A 145 -22.24 2.91 13.02
C VAL A 145 -23.67 3.02 12.49
N GLY A 146 -24.63 2.37 13.15
CA GLY A 146 -26.01 2.15 12.66
C GLY A 146 -26.75 3.43 12.21
N PRO A 147 -27.98 3.29 11.67
CA PRO A 147 -28.78 4.45 11.28
C PRO A 147 -29.02 5.43 12.45
#